data_AF-A0A931QCN1-F1
#
_entry.id   AF-A0A931QCN1-F1
#
_cell.length_a   1.000
_cell.length_b   1.000
_cell.length_c   1.000
_cell.angle_alpha   90.00
_cell.angle_beta   90.00
_cell.angle_gamma   90.00
#
_symmetry.space_group_name_H-M   'P 1'
#
loop_
_entity.id
_entity.type
_entity.pdbx_description
1 polymer ?
#
loop_
_entity_poly.entity_id
_entity_poly.type
_entity_poly.pdbx_seq_one_letter_code
_entity_poly.pdbx_strand_id
1 'polypeptide(L)'
;MGRLDLGVGIVVFPDLLPILDDLGDLVDCLEVEPQTYWLPTADPGAPWRFDEDARDELVGRRRPILAHGVSGPVGSAHLPDARTLDHFAACVKTLGALGASEHLSFNQTIIDGQRIEAGLFLPPCPNEAGVARSIDAIREYQRRLDVPFSVETGVNYLQPYAGELPDSIFTAHVANGADCGILLDLHNLWCNELNGRERVVDALDRLPLDRVTEVHLAGGLQRDTHYLDAHSGLTPSALLELTEVVLPRLANVRAVVFEIMPTFLWRVGLDPLVDHLAELQQLVARARRANVVGGMRRLSIGEAPGDGTLAVEPEEWERTLVVAATGWGAAHGEQSSDPALAIMRHLVDSGRRGRVTAATRLTIRLLLVSAGAEVVDRLFDDYCASTPPSLWGHDEGMRFLDWIEALPHERLPRLSD
;
A
#
# COMPACT_ATOMS: atom_id res chain seq x y z
N MET A 1 -9.73 -19.19 17.34
CA MET A 1 -8.42 -18.51 17.49
C MET A 1 -8.48 -17.56 18.67
N GLY A 2 -7.37 -17.35 19.35
CA GLY A 2 -7.29 -16.40 20.46
C GLY A 2 -6.94 -15.00 19.96
N ARG A 3 -7.28 -13.96 20.74
CA ARG A 3 -6.82 -12.59 20.48
C ARG A 3 -5.29 -12.52 20.57
N LEU A 4 -4.67 -11.84 19.60
CA LEU A 4 -3.22 -11.73 19.42
C LEU A 4 -2.55 -13.11 19.39
N ASP A 5 -3.16 -14.11 18.76
CA ASP A 5 -2.60 -15.47 18.68
C ASP A 5 -1.37 -15.57 17.78
N LEU A 6 -1.21 -14.66 16.82
CA LEU A 6 -0.05 -14.59 15.93
C LEU A 6 1.08 -13.70 16.46
N GLY A 7 0.79 -12.79 17.40
CA GLY A 7 1.83 -12.00 18.07
C GLY A 7 2.34 -10.81 17.26
N VAL A 8 3.65 -10.59 17.31
CA VAL A 8 4.32 -9.52 16.55
C VAL A 8 4.81 -10.07 15.21
N GLY A 9 4.52 -9.38 14.12
CA GLY A 9 5.03 -9.71 12.80
C GLY A 9 5.83 -8.58 12.17
N ILE A 10 6.41 -8.88 11.01
CA ILE A 10 7.06 -7.90 10.14
C ILE A 10 6.69 -8.23 8.69
N VAL A 11 6.48 -7.20 7.87
CA VAL A 11 6.41 -7.39 6.40
C VAL A 11 7.78 -7.81 5.91
N VAL A 12 7.82 -8.90 5.13
CA VAL A 12 9.05 -9.47 4.59
C VAL A 12 9.14 -9.18 3.11
N PHE A 13 9.93 -8.17 2.75
CA PHE A 13 10.40 -7.97 1.39
C PHE A 13 11.54 -8.94 1.06
N PRO A 14 11.83 -9.22 -0.24
CA PRO A 14 12.97 -10.02 -0.64
C PRO A 14 14.30 -9.57 0.00
N ASP A 15 14.53 -8.26 0.10
CA ASP A 15 15.73 -7.66 0.70
C ASP A 15 15.80 -7.81 2.23
N LEU A 16 14.69 -8.16 2.91
CA LEU A 16 14.63 -8.39 4.36
C LEU A 16 14.85 -9.86 4.74
N LEU A 17 14.68 -10.80 3.80
CA LEU A 17 14.90 -12.23 4.07
C LEU A 17 16.23 -12.53 4.78
N PRO A 18 17.38 -11.95 4.36
CA PRO A 18 18.67 -12.27 4.98
C PRO A 18 18.80 -11.87 6.45
N ILE A 19 18.03 -10.88 6.92
CA ILE A 19 18.14 -10.36 8.30
C ILE A 19 17.15 -11.01 9.26
N LEU A 20 16.22 -11.85 8.78
CA LEU A 20 15.19 -12.47 9.64
C LEU A 20 15.79 -13.35 10.75
N ASP A 21 16.96 -13.94 10.52
CA ASP A 21 17.67 -14.74 11.52
C ASP A 21 18.21 -13.86 12.66
N ASP A 22 18.65 -12.64 12.34
CA ASP A 22 19.12 -11.66 13.35
C ASP A 22 17.95 -11.15 14.21
N LEU A 23 16.74 -11.06 13.63
CA LEU A 23 15.53 -10.67 14.38
C LEU A 23 15.06 -11.79 15.32
N GLY A 24 15.41 -13.05 15.03
CA GLY A 24 15.18 -14.19 15.92
C GLY A 24 13.74 -14.28 16.41
N ASP A 25 13.56 -14.65 17.69
CA ASP A 25 12.25 -14.88 18.31
C ASP A 25 11.43 -13.59 18.56
N LEU A 26 11.91 -12.42 18.13
CA LEU A 26 11.13 -11.18 18.21
C LEU A 26 10.00 -11.13 17.17
N VAL A 27 10.10 -11.94 16.11
CA VAL A 27 9.12 -12.04 15.03
C VAL A 27 8.38 -13.36 15.15
N ASP A 28 7.13 -13.30 15.59
CA ASP A 28 6.26 -14.45 15.79
C ASP A 28 5.61 -14.92 14.48
N CYS A 29 5.29 -13.98 13.58
CA CYS A 29 4.67 -14.26 12.28
C CYS A 29 5.28 -13.41 11.16
N LEU A 30 5.10 -13.84 9.90
CA LEU A 30 5.54 -13.11 8.73
C LEU A 30 4.32 -12.57 8.01
N GLU A 31 4.35 -11.31 7.61
CA GLU A 31 3.46 -10.84 6.54
C GLU A 31 4.25 -10.80 5.24
N VAL A 32 3.68 -11.37 4.19
CA VAL A 32 4.32 -11.48 2.88
C VAL A 32 3.45 -10.73 1.90
N GLU A 33 4.07 -9.86 1.11
CA GLU A 33 3.46 -9.28 -0.08
C GLU A 33 3.79 -10.14 -1.29
N PRO A 34 2.92 -11.07 -1.75
CA PRO A 34 3.33 -12.06 -2.74
C PRO A 34 3.85 -11.45 -4.03
N GLN A 35 3.31 -10.28 -4.41
CA GLN A 35 3.67 -9.57 -5.63
C GLN A 35 5.11 -9.04 -5.65
N THR A 36 5.75 -8.82 -4.49
CA THR A 36 7.16 -8.41 -4.44
C THR A 36 8.11 -9.57 -4.80
N TYR A 37 7.58 -10.79 -4.85
CA TYR A 37 8.29 -12.01 -5.21
C TYR A 37 7.86 -12.57 -6.58
N TRP A 38 7.10 -11.80 -7.35
CA TRP A 38 6.72 -12.19 -8.69
C TRP A 38 7.86 -11.96 -9.67
N LEU A 39 8.17 -13.00 -10.43
CA LEU A 39 9.19 -12.99 -11.47
C LEU A 39 8.52 -13.04 -12.84
N PRO A 40 9.05 -12.29 -13.83
CA PRO A 40 8.51 -12.36 -15.18
C PRO A 40 8.78 -13.74 -15.76
N THR A 41 7.86 -14.20 -16.60
CA THR A 41 8.06 -15.39 -17.44
C THR A 41 8.77 -15.03 -18.74
N ALA A 42 9.48 -16.00 -19.33
CA ALA A 42 10.22 -15.78 -20.57
C ALA A 42 9.31 -15.42 -21.77
N ASP A 43 8.05 -15.86 -21.75
CA ASP A 43 7.07 -15.57 -22.79
C ASP A 43 6.35 -14.24 -22.50
N PRO A 44 6.42 -13.25 -23.40
CA PRO A 44 5.67 -12.00 -23.26
C PRO A 44 4.17 -12.26 -23.12
N GLY A 45 3.57 -11.74 -22.04
CA GLY A 45 2.14 -11.89 -21.75
C GLY A 45 1.75 -13.20 -21.07
N ALA A 46 2.70 -14.09 -20.77
CA ALA A 46 2.43 -15.19 -19.83
C ALA A 46 2.28 -14.65 -18.39
N PRO A 47 1.52 -15.36 -17.53
CA PRO A 47 1.34 -14.94 -16.14
C PRO A 47 2.67 -14.89 -15.40
N TRP A 48 2.83 -13.92 -14.51
CA TRP A 48 3.92 -13.90 -13.54
C TRP A 48 3.99 -15.23 -12.79
N ARG A 49 5.20 -15.60 -12.38
CA ARG A 49 5.41 -16.74 -11.49
C ARG A 49 5.90 -16.26 -10.14
N PHE A 50 5.55 -16.98 -9.08
CA PHE A 50 6.14 -16.75 -7.78
C PHE A 50 7.57 -17.31 -7.76
N ASP A 51 8.51 -16.58 -7.16
CA ASP A 51 9.84 -17.09 -6.83
C ASP A 51 9.74 -18.30 -5.87
N GLU A 52 10.06 -19.48 -6.41
CA GLU A 52 9.92 -20.75 -5.69
C GLU A 52 10.96 -20.92 -4.59
N ASP A 53 12.18 -20.37 -4.78
CA ASP A 53 13.24 -20.45 -3.78
C ASP A 53 12.86 -19.58 -2.58
N ALA A 54 12.38 -18.36 -2.84
CA ALA A 54 11.88 -17.47 -1.79
C ALA A 54 10.64 -18.05 -1.08
N ARG A 55 9.70 -18.65 -1.82
CA ARG A 55 8.55 -19.37 -1.25
C ARG A 55 9.02 -20.47 -0.30
N ASP A 56 9.95 -21.31 -0.73
CA ASP A 56 10.43 -22.44 0.06
C ASP A 56 11.21 -21.97 1.29
N GLU A 57 11.94 -20.86 1.20
CA GLU A 57 12.56 -20.22 2.36
C GLU A 57 11.51 -19.72 3.36
N LEU A 58 10.52 -18.94 2.90
CA LEU A 58 9.45 -18.38 3.74
C LEU A 58 8.68 -19.49 4.46
N VAL A 59 8.24 -20.53 3.74
CA VAL A 59 7.54 -21.68 4.31
C VAL A 59 8.46 -22.49 5.23
N GLY A 60 9.72 -22.65 4.85
CA GLY A 60 10.75 -23.38 5.59
C GLY A 60 11.04 -22.80 6.98
N ARG A 61 10.80 -21.49 7.17
CA ARG A 61 10.93 -20.80 8.47
C ARG A 61 9.89 -21.23 9.51
N ARG A 62 8.81 -21.92 9.10
CA ARG A 62 7.76 -22.46 9.99
C ARG A 62 7.13 -21.43 10.94
N ARG A 63 7.05 -20.18 10.48
CA ARG A 63 6.27 -19.12 11.15
C ARG A 63 4.89 -19.02 10.49
N PRO A 64 3.83 -18.67 11.23
CA PRO A 64 2.55 -18.29 10.62
C PRO A 64 2.77 -17.19 9.57
N ILE A 65 2.06 -17.30 8.45
CA ILE A 65 2.13 -16.33 7.35
C ILE A 65 0.78 -15.64 7.19
N LEU A 66 0.81 -14.32 7.02
CA LEU A 66 -0.28 -13.50 6.50
C LEU A 66 0.12 -13.02 5.11
N ALA A 67 -0.85 -12.90 4.21
CA ALA A 67 -0.59 -12.43 2.85
C ALA A 67 -1.23 -11.06 2.64
N HIS A 68 -0.43 -10.05 2.29
CA HIS A 68 -0.92 -8.71 2.03
C HIS A 68 -0.77 -8.37 0.54
N GLY A 69 -1.85 -7.98 -0.12
CA GLY A 69 -1.84 -7.66 -1.54
C GLY A 69 -1.42 -6.21 -1.80
N VAL A 70 -0.64 -6.01 -2.87
CA VAL A 70 -0.17 -4.67 -3.30
C VAL A 70 -0.36 -4.40 -4.81
N SER A 71 -1.19 -5.17 -5.50
CA SER A 71 -1.36 -5.03 -6.97
C SER A 71 -2.78 -4.84 -7.45
N GLY A 72 -3.78 -5.39 -6.77
CA GLY A 72 -5.17 -5.38 -7.21
C GLY A 72 -6.10 -4.71 -6.19
N PRO A 73 -5.83 -3.47 -5.78
CA PRO A 73 -6.54 -2.86 -4.67
C PRO A 73 -8.06 -2.79 -4.94
N VAL A 74 -8.88 -2.99 -3.91
CA VAL A 74 -10.32 -3.32 -4.02
C VAL A 74 -11.24 -2.08 -4.08
N GLY A 75 -10.67 -0.89 -4.25
CA GLY A 75 -11.35 0.40 -4.31
C GLY A 75 -11.73 0.88 -5.72
N SER A 76 -11.50 0.05 -6.75
CA SER A 76 -11.71 0.44 -8.14
C SER A 76 -13.17 0.38 -8.59
N ALA A 77 -13.54 1.24 -9.53
CA ALA A 77 -14.76 1.20 -10.32
C ALA A 77 -14.87 -0.08 -11.17
N HIS A 78 -13.74 -0.73 -11.44
CA HIS A 78 -13.65 -1.95 -12.21
C HIS A 78 -13.30 -3.15 -11.32
N LEU A 79 -13.77 -4.33 -11.69
CA LEU A 79 -13.40 -5.56 -10.99
C LEU A 79 -11.90 -5.86 -11.18
N PRO A 80 -11.25 -6.49 -10.19
CA PRO A 80 -9.85 -6.90 -10.30
C PRO A 80 -9.66 -7.86 -11.49
N ASP A 81 -8.49 -7.78 -12.12
CA ASP A 81 -8.13 -8.70 -13.21
C ASP A 81 -8.13 -10.14 -12.71
N ALA A 82 -8.94 -10.99 -13.34
CA ALA A 82 -9.14 -12.35 -12.89
C ALA A 82 -7.84 -13.17 -12.87
N ARG A 83 -6.90 -12.94 -13.80
CA ARG A 83 -5.64 -13.70 -13.84
C ARG A 83 -4.72 -13.27 -12.69
N THR A 84 -4.61 -11.97 -12.45
CA THR A 84 -3.86 -11.43 -11.30
C THR A 84 -4.41 -11.97 -9.99
N LEU A 85 -5.73 -11.99 -9.85
CA LEU A 85 -6.40 -12.46 -8.64
C LEU A 85 -6.26 -13.98 -8.45
N ASP A 86 -6.41 -14.78 -9.51
CA ASP A 86 -6.18 -16.22 -9.48
C ASP A 86 -4.72 -16.54 -9.07
N HIS A 87 -3.77 -15.74 -9.56
CA HIS A 87 -2.36 -15.87 -9.20
C HIS A 87 -2.10 -15.51 -7.73
N PHE A 88 -2.66 -14.40 -7.23
CA PHE A 88 -2.60 -14.04 -5.82
C PHE A 88 -3.18 -15.14 -4.92
N ALA A 89 -4.36 -15.68 -5.26
CA ALA A 89 -4.97 -16.78 -4.51
C ALA A 89 -4.11 -18.05 -4.52
N ALA A 90 -3.45 -18.36 -5.64
CA ALA A 90 -2.49 -19.45 -5.72
C ALA A 90 -1.29 -19.21 -4.78
N CYS A 91 -0.73 -17.99 -4.76
CA CYS A 91 0.34 -17.62 -3.83
C CYS A 91 -0.07 -17.80 -2.36
N VAL A 92 -1.22 -17.23 -1.97
CA VAL A 92 -1.81 -17.36 -0.62
C VAL A 92 -1.88 -18.83 -0.20
N LYS A 93 -2.39 -19.69 -1.09
CA LYS A 93 -2.48 -21.13 -0.86
C LYS A 93 -1.12 -21.80 -0.71
N THR A 94 -0.17 -21.49 -1.60
CA THR A 94 1.18 -22.11 -1.57
C THR A 94 2.00 -21.69 -0.34
N LEU A 95 1.78 -20.47 0.16
CA LEU A 95 2.38 -19.99 1.40
C LEU A 95 1.73 -20.64 2.64
N GLY A 96 0.55 -21.24 2.50
CA GLY A 96 -0.24 -21.68 3.65
C GLY A 96 -0.64 -20.52 4.55
N ALA A 97 -0.89 -19.35 3.97
CA ALA A 97 -1.23 -18.15 4.71
C ALA A 97 -2.53 -18.35 5.52
N LEU A 98 -2.62 -17.71 6.68
CA LEU A 98 -3.75 -17.86 7.61
C LEU A 98 -4.82 -16.78 7.43
N GLY A 99 -4.56 -15.81 6.56
CA GLY A 99 -5.42 -14.68 6.24
C GLY A 99 -4.80 -13.94 5.05
N ALA A 100 -5.64 -13.21 4.34
CA ALA A 100 -5.22 -12.34 3.25
C ALA A 100 -5.81 -10.94 3.43
N SER A 101 -5.10 -9.92 2.99
CA SER A 101 -5.55 -8.53 3.00
C SER A 101 -5.18 -7.82 1.70
N GLU A 102 -5.81 -6.69 1.43
CA GLU A 102 -5.52 -5.83 0.27
C GLU A 102 -5.97 -4.40 0.57
N HIS A 103 -5.39 -3.44 -0.14
CA HIS A 103 -5.71 -2.03 0.02
C HIS A 103 -7.12 -1.70 -0.49
N LEU A 104 -7.89 -0.95 0.29
CA LEU A 104 -9.15 -0.32 -0.10
C LEU A 104 -8.86 0.97 -0.88
N SER A 105 -8.21 0.80 -2.03
CA SER A 105 -7.71 1.85 -2.91
C SER A 105 -7.90 1.43 -4.37
N PHE A 106 -7.59 2.30 -5.33
CA PHE A 106 -7.35 1.91 -6.71
C PHE A 106 -5.97 2.40 -7.16
N ASN A 107 -5.40 1.80 -8.19
CA ASN A 107 -4.07 2.14 -8.70
C ASN A 107 -4.00 2.21 -10.23
N GLN A 108 -5.15 2.11 -10.91
CA GLN A 108 -5.24 2.11 -12.37
C GLN A 108 -6.63 2.56 -12.79
N THR A 109 -6.77 2.96 -14.06
CA THR A 109 -8.07 3.21 -14.69
C THR A 109 -8.02 2.95 -16.20
N ILE A 110 -9.17 3.07 -16.89
CA ILE A 110 -9.27 2.90 -18.34
C ILE A 110 -9.49 4.26 -19.01
N ILE A 111 -8.56 4.64 -19.89
CA ILE A 111 -8.62 5.86 -20.71
C ILE A 111 -8.56 5.47 -22.17
N ASP A 112 -9.60 5.82 -22.94
CA ASP A 112 -9.70 5.55 -24.39
C ASP A 112 -9.44 4.06 -24.76
N GLY A 113 -9.90 3.15 -23.91
CA GLY A 113 -9.75 1.70 -24.08
C GLY A 113 -8.37 1.16 -23.68
N GLN A 114 -7.48 2.00 -23.14
CA GLN A 114 -6.17 1.62 -22.62
C GLN A 114 -6.16 1.66 -21.10
N ARG A 115 -5.49 0.70 -20.49
CA ARG A 115 -5.27 0.67 -19.04
C ARG A 115 -4.08 1.53 -18.68
N ILE A 116 -4.29 2.48 -17.78
CA ILE A 116 -3.28 3.42 -17.32
C ILE A 116 -3.08 3.22 -15.83
N GLU A 117 -1.84 2.88 -15.46
CA GLU A 117 -1.42 2.74 -14.07
C GLU A 117 -1.22 4.13 -13.44
N ALA A 118 -1.66 4.29 -12.21
CA ALA A 118 -1.48 5.51 -11.43
C ALA A 118 -0.06 5.63 -10.86
N GLY A 119 0.58 4.49 -10.57
CA GLY A 119 1.92 4.44 -9.96
C GLY A 119 1.95 4.65 -8.44
N LEU A 120 0.77 4.75 -7.81
CA LEU A 120 0.54 4.81 -6.36
C LEU A 120 -0.89 4.31 -6.05
N PHE A 121 -1.20 4.07 -4.77
CA PHE A 121 -2.58 3.84 -4.32
C PHE A 121 -3.32 5.17 -4.18
N LEU A 122 -4.51 5.22 -4.78
CA LEU A 122 -5.43 6.36 -4.77
C LEU A 122 -6.73 5.98 -4.04
N PRO A 123 -7.36 6.93 -3.33
CA PRO A 123 -8.54 6.65 -2.53
C PRO A 123 -9.75 6.31 -3.43
N PRO A 124 -10.60 5.35 -3.05
CA PRO A 124 -11.81 5.01 -3.79
C PRO A 124 -12.75 6.21 -3.89
N CYS A 125 -13.72 6.15 -4.81
CA CYS A 125 -14.76 7.17 -4.91
C CYS A 125 -15.56 7.21 -3.59
N PRO A 126 -15.52 8.32 -2.82
CA PRO A 126 -15.99 8.33 -1.44
C PRO A 126 -17.52 8.56 -1.36
N ASN A 127 -18.30 7.68 -1.98
CA ASN A 127 -19.76 7.68 -1.96
C ASN A 127 -20.32 6.24 -1.98
N GLU A 128 -21.64 6.11 -1.91
CA GLU A 128 -22.32 4.81 -1.88
C GLU A 128 -22.09 3.96 -3.15
N ALA A 129 -21.86 4.60 -4.31
CA ALA A 129 -21.50 3.88 -5.52
C ALA A 129 -20.10 3.25 -5.41
N GLY A 130 -19.13 3.99 -4.87
CA GLY A 130 -17.80 3.45 -4.56
C GLY A 130 -17.85 2.30 -3.55
N VAL A 131 -18.66 2.43 -2.49
CA VAL A 131 -18.89 1.35 -1.52
C VAL A 131 -19.39 0.08 -2.22
N ALA A 132 -20.40 0.20 -3.09
CA ALA A 132 -20.93 -0.94 -3.86
C ALA A 132 -19.86 -1.59 -4.76
N ARG A 133 -19.03 -0.79 -5.44
CA ARG A 133 -17.93 -1.30 -6.29
C ARG A 133 -16.91 -2.08 -5.46
N SER A 134 -16.52 -1.56 -4.30
CA SER A 134 -15.59 -2.24 -3.41
C SER A 134 -16.15 -3.55 -2.85
N ILE A 135 -17.44 -3.58 -2.49
CA ILE A 135 -18.09 -4.81 -2.04
C ILE A 135 -18.04 -5.89 -3.13
N ASP A 136 -18.32 -5.52 -4.39
CA ASP A 136 -18.29 -6.47 -5.51
C ASP A 136 -16.86 -6.98 -5.78
N ALA A 137 -15.85 -6.12 -5.71
CA ALA A 137 -14.45 -6.51 -5.83
C ALA A 137 -14.02 -7.47 -4.72
N ILE A 138 -14.34 -7.17 -3.45
CA ILE A 138 -14.02 -8.04 -2.31
C ILE A 138 -14.68 -9.42 -2.45
N ARG A 139 -15.90 -9.48 -2.98
CA ARG A 139 -16.57 -10.76 -3.25
C ARG A 139 -15.86 -11.60 -4.31
N GLU A 140 -15.14 -10.99 -5.26
CA GLU A 140 -14.29 -11.74 -6.21
C GLU A 140 -13.09 -12.37 -5.49
N TYR A 141 -12.48 -11.65 -4.54
CA TYR A 141 -11.39 -12.14 -3.70
C TYR A 141 -11.85 -13.30 -2.82
N GLN A 142 -12.93 -13.11 -2.05
CA GLN A 142 -13.49 -14.14 -1.17
C GLN A 142 -13.93 -15.41 -1.91
N ARG A 143 -14.29 -15.33 -3.19
CA ARG A 143 -14.64 -16.50 -4.00
C ARG A 143 -13.45 -17.36 -4.41
N ARG A 144 -12.23 -16.82 -4.38
CA ARG A 144 -10.99 -17.51 -4.79
C ARG A 144 -10.09 -17.86 -3.61
N LEU A 145 -10.26 -17.18 -2.49
CA LEU A 145 -9.48 -17.37 -1.28
C LEU A 145 -10.18 -18.35 -0.33
N ASP A 146 -9.44 -19.36 0.13
CA ASP A 146 -9.89 -20.31 1.16
C ASP A 146 -9.63 -19.80 2.60
N VAL A 147 -9.26 -18.53 2.74
CA VAL A 147 -8.85 -17.89 4.01
C VAL A 147 -9.65 -16.61 4.25
N PRO A 148 -9.74 -16.12 5.51
CA PRO A 148 -10.37 -14.82 5.79
C PRO A 148 -9.69 -13.70 5.01
N PHE A 149 -10.50 -12.76 4.51
CA PHE A 149 -10.05 -11.60 3.76
C PHE A 149 -10.34 -10.31 4.53
N SER A 150 -9.37 -9.40 4.56
CA SER A 150 -9.47 -8.09 5.21
C SER A 150 -9.14 -6.96 4.24
N VAL A 151 -9.63 -5.76 4.52
CA VAL A 151 -9.29 -4.56 3.74
C VAL A 151 -8.57 -3.54 4.60
N GLU A 152 -7.64 -2.82 3.99
CA GLU A 152 -6.86 -1.77 4.63
C GLU A 152 -7.21 -0.39 4.07
N THR A 153 -7.39 0.62 4.92
CA THR A 153 -7.55 2.00 4.46
C THR A 153 -6.17 2.63 4.26
N GLY A 154 -5.81 2.96 3.02
CA GLY A 154 -4.55 3.64 2.71
C GLY A 154 -4.54 5.13 3.07
N VAL A 155 -3.40 5.79 2.87
CA VAL A 155 -3.31 7.25 3.00
C VAL A 155 -4.00 7.97 1.84
N ASN A 156 -4.88 8.89 2.19
CA ASN A 156 -5.53 9.79 1.26
C ASN A 156 -4.90 11.18 1.41
N TYR A 157 -4.15 11.61 0.39
CA TYR A 157 -3.52 12.93 0.39
C TYR A 157 -4.47 14.06 0.01
N LEU A 158 -5.64 13.77 -0.59
CA LEU A 158 -6.60 14.78 -1.01
C LEU A 158 -7.19 15.51 0.19
N GLN A 159 -7.61 16.75 -0.01
CA GLN A 159 -8.42 17.44 0.99
C GLN A 159 -9.83 16.83 1.04
N PRO A 160 -10.54 16.91 2.20
CA PRO A 160 -11.91 16.44 2.28
C PRO A 160 -12.86 17.22 1.36
N TYR A 161 -13.67 16.51 0.57
CA TYR A 161 -14.69 17.10 -0.29
C TYR A 161 -16.05 17.20 0.41
N ALA A 162 -16.84 18.22 0.06
CA ALA A 162 -18.21 18.32 0.54
C ALA A 162 -19.07 17.15 0.04
N GLY A 163 -19.81 16.51 0.94
CA GLY A 163 -20.68 15.38 0.61
C GLY A 163 -19.97 14.03 0.47
N GLU A 164 -18.64 13.96 0.67
CA GLU A 164 -17.93 12.68 0.67
C GLU A 164 -18.22 11.86 1.94
N LEU A 165 -18.19 10.53 1.84
CA LEU A 165 -18.17 9.67 3.02
C LEU A 165 -16.80 9.82 3.72
N PRO A 166 -16.77 10.06 5.05
CA PRO A 166 -15.52 9.96 5.80
C PRO A 166 -14.89 8.57 5.63
N ASP A 167 -13.56 8.51 5.56
CA ASP A 167 -12.81 7.28 5.26
C ASP A 167 -13.22 6.12 6.20
N SER A 168 -13.41 6.38 7.50
CA SER A 168 -13.88 5.36 8.45
C SER A 168 -15.30 4.85 8.19
N ILE A 169 -16.20 5.72 7.72
CA ILE A 169 -17.59 5.35 7.38
C ILE A 169 -17.61 4.54 6.08
N PHE A 170 -16.84 4.97 5.08
CA PHE A 170 -16.66 4.22 3.84
C PHE A 170 -16.17 2.79 4.13
N THR A 171 -15.08 2.66 4.89
CA THR A 171 -14.52 1.36 5.29
C THR A 171 -15.51 0.54 6.12
N ALA A 172 -16.26 1.16 7.03
CA ALA A 172 -17.30 0.47 7.79
C ALA A 172 -18.44 -0.06 6.90
N HIS A 173 -18.91 0.72 5.91
CA HIS A 173 -19.94 0.29 4.97
C HIS A 173 -19.44 -0.87 4.11
N VAL A 174 -18.22 -0.77 3.58
CA VAL A 174 -17.58 -1.83 2.77
C VAL A 174 -17.41 -3.11 3.58
N ALA A 175 -16.81 -3.04 4.77
CA ALA A 175 -16.54 -4.21 5.59
C ALA A 175 -17.83 -4.93 6.03
N ASN A 176 -18.89 -4.19 6.35
CA ASN A 176 -20.18 -4.78 6.68
C ASN A 176 -20.91 -5.34 5.45
N GLY A 177 -20.85 -4.67 4.31
CA GLY A 177 -21.55 -5.10 3.08
C GLY A 177 -20.90 -6.30 2.38
N ALA A 178 -19.58 -6.45 2.50
CA ALA A 178 -18.81 -7.58 2.00
C ALA A 178 -18.59 -8.70 3.04
N ASP A 179 -18.96 -8.45 4.29
CA ASP A 179 -18.65 -9.32 5.43
C ASP A 179 -17.17 -9.74 5.48
N CYS A 180 -16.28 -8.75 5.42
CA CYS A 180 -14.83 -8.95 5.49
C CYS A 180 -14.24 -8.39 6.80
N GLY A 181 -12.98 -8.72 7.06
CA GLY A 181 -12.21 -8.13 8.16
C GLY A 181 -11.65 -6.76 7.80
N ILE A 182 -11.00 -6.13 8.78
CA ILE A 182 -10.27 -4.87 8.64
C ILE A 182 -8.83 -5.11 9.06
N LEU A 183 -7.91 -4.71 8.19
CA LEU A 183 -6.53 -4.45 8.55
C LEU A 183 -6.49 -2.99 8.99
N LEU A 184 -6.22 -2.75 10.28
CA LEU A 184 -6.18 -1.42 10.86
C LEU A 184 -4.74 -0.93 10.85
N ASP A 185 -4.34 -0.26 9.77
CA ASP A 185 -3.08 0.47 9.81
C ASP A 185 -3.26 1.78 10.59
N LEU A 186 -2.64 1.82 11.78
CA LEU A 186 -2.64 3.01 12.61
C LEU A 186 -1.70 4.08 12.07
N HIS A 187 -0.68 3.69 11.28
CA HIS A 187 0.16 4.65 10.57
C HIS A 187 -0.67 5.42 9.54
N ASN A 188 -1.40 4.72 8.66
CA ASN A 188 -2.24 5.35 7.65
C ASN A 188 -3.32 6.27 8.24
N LEU A 189 -4.01 5.86 9.32
CA LEU A 189 -4.94 6.76 10.00
C LEU A 189 -4.26 8.01 10.56
N TRP A 190 -3.06 7.88 11.12
CA TRP A 190 -2.33 9.03 11.64
C TRP A 190 -1.85 9.95 10.51
N CYS A 191 -1.35 9.40 9.41
CA CYS A 191 -1.01 10.15 8.20
C CYS A 191 -2.22 10.95 7.68
N ASN A 192 -3.40 10.32 7.63
CA ASN A 192 -4.64 10.99 7.22
C ASN A 192 -5.01 12.16 8.14
N GLU A 193 -4.91 12.00 9.47
CA GLU A 193 -5.13 13.13 10.40
C GLU A 193 -4.12 14.27 10.18
N LEU A 194 -2.83 13.94 10.01
CA LEU A 194 -1.78 14.94 9.77
C LEU A 194 -1.93 15.65 8.41
N ASN A 195 -2.53 14.99 7.43
CA ASN A 195 -2.85 15.56 6.12
C ASN A 195 -4.18 16.34 6.08
N GLY A 196 -4.81 16.54 7.25
CA GLY A 196 -6.03 17.36 7.38
C GLY A 196 -7.33 16.62 7.12
N ARG A 197 -7.30 15.28 7.13
CA ARG A 197 -8.49 14.42 7.00
C ARG A 197 -9.04 14.06 8.40
N GLU A 198 -9.79 12.96 8.46
CA GLU A 198 -10.46 12.52 9.67
C GLU A 198 -9.48 12.28 10.83
N ARG A 199 -9.84 12.76 12.03
CA ARG A 199 -9.03 12.51 13.23
C ARG A 199 -9.08 11.03 13.58
N VAL A 200 -7.94 10.48 14.00
CA VAL A 200 -7.79 9.07 14.37
C VAL A 200 -8.82 8.66 15.43
N VAL A 201 -9.06 9.52 16.43
CA VAL A 201 -10.06 9.26 17.47
C VAL A 201 -11.49 9.14 16.94
N ASP A 202 -11.85 9.92 15.91
CA ASP A 202 -13.19 9.88 15.30
C ASP A 202 -13.31 8.64 14.41
N ALA A 203 -12.25 8.30 13.67
CA ALA A 203 -12.20 7.07 12.87
C ALA A 203 -12.35 5.81 13.73
N LEU A 204 -11.62 5.72 14.85
CA LEU A 204 -11.70 4.60 15.79
C LEU A 204 -13.07 4.46 16.49
N ASP A 205 -13.86 5.53 16.55
CA ASP A 205 -15.23 5.51 17.09
C ASP A 205 -16.26 5.02 16.07
N ARG A 206 -15.93 5.14 14.77
CA ARG A 206 -16.83 4.82 13.65
C ARG A 206 -16.55 3.45 13.04
N LEU A 207 -15.29 3.00 13.07
CA LEU A 207 -14.90 1.68 12.55
C LEU A 207 -15.50 0.53 13.40
N PRO A 208 -15.93 -0.58 12.78
CA PRO A 208 -16.34 -1.78 13.50
C PRO A 208 -15.09 -2.50 14.03
N LEU A 209 -14.61 -2.06 15.21
CA LEU A 209 -13.35 -2.56 15.79
C LEU A 209 -13.33 -4.07 16.09
N ASP A 210 -14.49 -4.71 16.18
CA ASP A 210 -14.61 -6.17 16.26
C ASP A 210 -14.26 -6.86 14.94
N ARG A 211 -14.31 -6.18 13.79
CA ARG A 211 -13.84 -6.73 12.50
C ARG A 211 -12.34 -6.60 12.30
N VAL A 212 -11.62 -5.89 13.17
CA VAL A 212 -10.17 -5.71 13.03
C VAL A 212 -9.45 -7.02 13.33
N THR A 213 -8.75 -7.56 12.33
CA THR A 213 -8.02 -8.83 12.41
C THR A 213 -6.51 -8.62 12.55
N GLU A 214 -6.02 -7.45 12.19
CA GLU A 214 -4.60 -7.13 12.08
C GLU A 214 -4.39 -5.64 12.28
N VAL A 215 -3.24 -5.27 12.84
CA VAL A 215 -2.81 -3.89 13.02
C VAL A 215 -1.45 -3.71 12.39
N HIS A 216 -1.32 -2.71 11.53
CA HIS A 216 -0.03 -2.28 10.99
C HIS A 216 0.49 -1.06 11.74
N LEU A 217 1.83 -0.98 11.76
CA LEU A 217 2.60 0.10 12.35
C LEU A 217 3.81 0.37 11.48
N ALA A 218 4.03 1.64 11.15
CA ALA A 218 5.20 2.09 10.42
C ALA A 218 5.70 3.44 10.91
N GLY A 219 6.87 3.84 10.41
CA GLY A 219 7.36 5.22 10.51
C GLY A 219 7.10 6.00 9.21
N GLY A 220 6.87 7.30 9.30
CA GLY A 220 6.60 8.17 8.14
C GLY A 220 7.59 9.32 8.00
N LEU A 221 7.39 10.14 6.97
CA LEU A 221 8.24 11.28 6.67
C LEU A 221 7.40 12.51 6.29
N GLN A 222 7.72 13.66 6.89
CA GLN A 222 7.18 14.94 6.45
C GLN A 222 7.83 15.36 5.13
N ARG A 223 7.01 15.71 4.13
CA ARG A 223 7.44 16.33 2.88
C ARG A 223 6.51 17.46 2.50
N ASP A 224 7.09 18.66 2.36
CA ASP A 224 6.34 19.88 2.11
C ASP A 224 5.19 20.01 3.14
N THR A 225 3.95 20.12 2.68
CA THR A 225 2.76 20.22 3.55
C THR A 225 2.14 18.88 3.93
N HIS A 226 2.70 17.75 3.48
CA HIS A 226 2.10 16.42 3.67
C HIS A 226 2.99 15.50 4.51
N TYR A 227 2.37 14.67 5.32
CA TYR A 227 3.01 13.55 5.99
C TYR A 227 2.81 12.28 5.14
N LEU A 228 3.91 11.66 4.76
CA LEU A 228 3.94 10.59 3.77
C LEU A 228 3.92 9.21 4.41
N ASP A 229 3.15 8.34 3.77
CA ASP A 229 3.20 6.89 3.91
C ASP A 229 4.46 6.33 3.25
N ALA A 230 5.59 6.51 3.93
CA ALA A 230 6.91 6.22 3.37
C ALA A 230 7.56 4.97 3.98
N HIS A 231 6.95 4.40 5.04
CA HIS A 231 7.48 3.30 5.85
C HIS A 231 9.00 3.45 6.11
N SER A 232 9.37 4.67 6.54
CA SER A 232 10.72 5.23 6.41
C SER A 232 11.55 5.26 7.70
N GLY A 233 11.05 4.60 8.75
CA GLY A 233 11.70 4.54 10.04
C GLY A 233 10.91 3.70 11.05
N LEU A 234 11.35 3.76 12.31
CA LEU A 234 10.66 3.12 13.42
C LEU A 234 9.32 3.80 13.71
N THR A 235 8.40 3.06 14.33
CA THR A 235 7.11 3.59 14.75
C THR A 235 7.31 4.71 15.78
N PRO A 236 6.76 5.93 15.56
CA PRO A 236 6.94 7.03 16.51
C PRO A 236 6.29 6.72 17.87
N SER A 237 6.86 7.27 18.95
CA SER A 237 6.39 7.00 20.32
C SER A 237 4.91 7.30 20.54
N ALA A 238 4.40 8.38 19.95
CA ALA A 238 2.97 8.71 20.07
C ALA A 238 2.05 7.71 19.34
N LEU A 239 2.53 7.01 18.30
CA LEU A 239 1.77 5.92 17.67
C LEU A 239 1.81 4.67 18.54
N LEU A 240 2.94 4.39 19.19
CA LEU A 240 3.04 3.29 20.16
C LEU A 240 2.11 3.51 21.36
N GLU A 241 2.06 4.73 21.89
CA GLU A 241 1.12 5.14 22.93
C GLU A 241 -0.34 4.97 22.48
N LEU A 242 -0.68 5.43 21.27
CA LEU A 242 -2.01 5.21 20.69
C LEU A 242 -2.32 3.71 20.57
N THR A 243 -1.36 2.92 20.09
CA THR A 243 -1.51 1.47 19.91
C THR A 243 -1.79 0.77 21.24
N GLU A 244 -1.09 1.16 22.31
CA GLU A 244 -1.31 0.63 23.65
C GLU A 244 -2.75 0.88 24.16
N VAL A 245 -3.34 2.01 23.78
CA VAL A 245 -4.74 2.34 24.11
C VAL A 245 -5.75 1.60 23.22
N VAL A 246 -5.42 1.38 21.94
CA VAL A 246 -6.33 0.78 20.95
C VAL A 246 -6.39 -0.74 21.05
N LEU A 247 -5.25 -1.44 21.18
CA LEU A 247 -5.21 -2.91 21.15
C LEU A 247 -6.13 -3.61 22.17
N PRO A 248 -6.34 -3.10 23.40
CA PRO A 248 -7.33 -3.64 24.33
C PRO A 248 -8.77 -3.64 23.82
N ARG A 249 -9.10 -2.88 22.77
CA ARG A 249 -10.46 -2.77 22.23
C ARG A 249 -10.71 -3.71 21.05
N LEU A 250 -9.65 -4.23 20.45
CA LEU A 250 -9.72 -5.07 19.26
C LEU A 250 -9.92 -6.53 19.69
N ALA A 251 -11.16 -7.02 19.64
CA ALA A 251 -11.50 -8.34 20.16
C ALA A 251 -10.92 -9.49 19.31
N ASN A 252 -10.82 -9.27 17.99
CA ASN A 252 -10.46 -10.30 17.01
C ASN A 252 -9.10 -10.06 16.35
N VAL A 253 -8.32 -9.06 16.81
CA VAL A 253 -6.97 -8.81 16.30
C VAL A 253 -6.09 -10.03 16.57
N ARG A 254 -5.29 -10.42 15.59
CA ARG A 254 -4.44 -11.62 15.61
C ARG A 254 -2.95 -11.28 15.64
N ALA A 255 -2.56 -10.24 14.91
CA ALA A 255 -1.18 -9.78 14.79
C ALA A 255 -1.07 -8.26 14.93
N VAL A 256 0.09 -7.81 15.38
CA VAL A 256 0.60 -6.45 15.18
C VAL A 256 1.82 -6.57 14.29
N VAL A 257 1.75 -6.05 13.08
CA VAL A 257 2.82 -6.17 12.07
C VAL A 257 3.52 -4.83 11.92
N PHE A 258 4.84 -4.88 11.94
CA PHE A 258 5.68 -3.72 11.69
C PHE A 258 6.12 -3.65 10.23
N GLU A 259 6.11 -2.44 9.69
CA GLU A 259 6.47 -2.18 8.30
C GLU A 259 7.61 -1.20 8.17
N ILE A 260 8.56 -1.58 7.31
CA ILE A 260 9.69 -0.74 6.95
C ILE A 260 10.14 -1.07 5.52
N MET A 261 10.27 -0.05 4.68
CA MET A 261 10.88 -0.25 3.37
C MET A 261 12.37 -0.58 3.54
N PRO A 262 12.89 -1.60 2.83
CA PRO A 262 14.30 -2.00 2.93
C PRO A 262 15.28 -0.86 2.66
N THR A 263 14.88 0.10 1.83
CA THR A 263 15.65 1.30 1.48
C THR A 263 15.91 2.25 2.64
N PHE A 264 15.26 2.09 3.80
CA PHE A 264 15.54 2.87 5.01
C PHE A 264 16.30 2.10 6.09
N LEU A 265 16.46 0.78 5.96
CA LEU A 265 17.18 -0.02 6.96
C LEU A 265 18.61 0.44 7.19
N TRP A 266 19.33 0.84 6.16
CA TRP A 266 20.71 1.34 6.31
C TRP A 266 20.78 2.61 7.17
N ARG A 267 19.69 3.38 7.24
CA ARG A 267 19.59 4.59 8.06
C ARG A 267 19.14 4.26 9.49
N VAL A 268 18.22 3.31 9.65
CA VAL A 268 17.72 2.88 10.96
C VAL A 268 18.77 2.06 11.71
N GLY A 269 19.42 1.12 11.02
CA GLY A 269 20.31 0.13 11.62
C GLY A 269 19.57 -1.08 12.17
N LEU A 270 20.28 -2.19 12.34
CA LEU A 270 19.70 -3.45 12.82
C LEU A 270 19.42 -3.41 14.33
N ASP A 271 20.34 -2.88 15.15
CA ASP A 271 20.13 -2.82 16.60
C ASP A 271 18.88 -2.01 16.99
N PRO A 272 18.62 -0.82 16.41
CA PRO A 272 17.39 -0.08 16.71
C PRO A 272 16.12 -0.79 16.23
N LEU A 273 16.19 -1.56 15.14
CA LEU A 273 15.08 -2.39 14.68
C LEU A 273 14.79 -3.53 15.67
N VAL A 274 15.83 -4.18 16.20
CA VAL A 274 15.72 -5.23 17.22
C VAL A 274 15.09 -4.66 18.50
N ASP A 275 15.56 -3.50 18.97
CA ASP A 275 14.99 -2.81 20.13
C ASP A 275 13.51 -2.46 19.92
N HIS A 276 13.17 -2.01 18.71
CA HIS A 276 11.80 -1.68 18.33
C HIS A 276 10.85 -2.88 18.35
N LEU A 277 11.26 -4.00 17.75
CA LEU A 277 10.47 -5.24 17.77
C LEU A 277 10.32 -5.77 19.21
N ALA A 278 11.34 -5.62 20.05
CA ALA A 278 11.25 -5.95 21.47
C ALA A 278 10.24 -5.06 22.21
N GLU A 279 10.14 -3.78 21.88
CA GLU A 279 9.10 -2.88 22.41
C GLU A 279 7.69 -3.32 21.98
N LEU A 280 7.51 -3.68 20.70
CA LEU A 280 6.24 -4.23 20.20
C LEU A 280 5.86 -5.54 20.89
N GLN A 281 6.83 -6.42 21.16
CA GLN A 281 6.62 -7.65 21.93
C GLN A 281 6.09 -7.35 23.34
N GLN A 282 6.68 -6.36 24.01
CA GLN A 282 6.19 -5.94 25.32
C GLN A 282 4.77 -5.36 25.25
N LEU A 283 4.49 -4.54 24.23
CA LEU A 283 3.17 -3.94 24.00
C LEU A 283 2.11 -5.03 23.77
N VAL A 284 2.37 -5.99 22.88
CA VAL A 284 1.49 -7.14 22.61
C VAL A 284 1.30 -7.99 23.87
N ALA A 285 2.36 -8.23 24.64
CA ALA A 285 2.28 -8.99 25.89
C ALA A 285 1.45 -8.27 26.98
N ARG A 286 1.45 -6.94 27.02
CA ARG A 286 0.54 -6.15 27.88
C ARG A 286 -0.90 -6.26 27.37
N ALA A 287 -1.11 -6.07 26.07
CA ALA A 287 -2.44 -6.14 25.45
C ALA A 287 -3.12 -7.51 25.61
N ARG A 288 -2.38 -8.62 25.49
CA ARG A 288 -2.87 -10.00 25.73
C ARG A 288 -3.41 -10.20 27.15
N ARG A 289 -2.81 -9.52 28.14
CA ARG A 289 -3.21 -9.59 29.56
C ARG A 289 -4.36 -8.65 29.90
N ALA A 290 -4.59 -7.61 29.09
CA ALA A 290 -5.69 -6.70 29.27
C ALA A 290 -7.02 -7.37 28.88
N ASN A 291 -8.03 -7.20 29.73
CA ASN A 291 -9.40 -7.51 29.36
C ASN A 291 -9.80 -6.70 28.14
N VAL A 292 -10.57 -7.30 27.23
CA VAL A 292 -11.15 -6.54 26.14
C VAL A 292 -12.10 -5.51 26.73
N VAL A 293 -11.79 -4.22 26.55
CA VAL A 293 -12.61 -3.15 27.08
C VAL A 293 -13.65 -2.80 26.02
N GLY A 294 -14.92 -3.05 26.35
CA GLY A 294 -16.04 -2.66 25.50
C GLY A 294 -16.20 -1.13 25.45
N GLY A 295 -15.92 -0.55 24.29
CA GLY A 295 -16.30 0.80 23.89
C GLY A 295 -15.33 1.92 24.30
N MET A 296 -15.02 2.79 23.34
CA MET A 296 -15.00 4.23 23.67
C MET A 296 -16.44 4.64 23.97
N ARG A 297 -16.64 5.59 24.89
CA ARG A 297 -17.91 6.30 24.97
C ARG A 297 -18.14 6.87 23.59
N ARG A 298 -19.15 6.38 22.82
CA ARG A 298 -19.59 7.05 21.58
C ARG A 298 -19.68 8.52 21.94
N LEU A 299 -18.73 9.33 21.48
CA LEU A 299 -18.90 10.76 21.55
C LEU A 299 -20.21 11.00 20.81
N SER A 300 -21.10 11.82 21.36
CA SER A 300 -22.29 12.24 20.62
C SER A 300 -21.77 12.93 19.37
N ILE A 301 -21.66 12.18 18.28
CA ILE A 301 -21.08 12.65 17.04
C ILE A 301 -22.09 13.67 16.52
N GLY A 302 -21.65 14.91 16.30
CA GLY A 302 -22.38 15.78 15.37
C GLY A 302 -22.54 15.02 14.05
N GLU A 303 -23.57 15.35 13.27
CA GLU A 303 -23.74 14.78 11.92
C GLU A 303 -22.40 14.81 11.19
N ALA A 304 -22.02 13.66 10.59
CA ALA A 304 -20.81 13.60 9.79
C ALA A 304 -20.89 14.72 8.72
N PRO A 305 -19.81 15.48 8.48
CA PRO A 305 -19.87 16.62 7.57
C PRO A 305 -20.15 16.22 6.11
N GLY A 306 -20.07 14.92 5.79
CA GLY A 306 -20.50 14.38 4.50
C GLY A 306 -21.46 13.21 4.66
N ASP A 307 -22.49 13.22 3.82
CA ASP A 307 -23.65 12.33 3.82
C ASP A 307 -23.63 11.37 2.62
N GLY A 308 -22.48 11.26 1.94
CA GLY A 308 -22.31 10.43 0.73
C GLY A 308 -23.00 11.01 -0.51
N THR A 309 -23.40 12.29 -0.50
CA THR A 309 -24.03 12.96 -1.64
C THR A 309 -23.05 13.51 -2.68
N LEU A 310 -21.74 13.23 -2.54
CA LEU A 310 -20.74 13.59 -3.54
C LEU A 310 -21.15 13.03 -4.92
N ALA A 311 -21.59 13.93 -5.80
CA ALA A 311 -22.16 13.60 -7.10
C ALA A 311 -21.06 13.39 -8.15
N VAL A 312 -20.34 12.28 -8.04
CA VAL A 312 -19.33 11.85 -9.00
C VAL A 312 -19.43 10.33 -9.20
N GLU A 313 -19.39 9.90 -10.45
CA GLU A 313 -19.38 8.46 -10.78
C GLU A 313 -17.98 7.87 -10.52
N PRO A 314 -17.86 6.63 -10.01
CA PRO A 314 -16.57 6.01 -9.72
C PRO A 314 -15.58 6.04 -10.89
N GLU A 315 -16.02 5.78 -12.11
CA GLU A 315 -15.18 5.79 -13.32
C GLU A 315 -14.64 7.20 -13.64
N GLU A 316 -15.43 8.25 -13.39
CA GLU A 316 -14.99 9.64 -13.56
C GLU A 316 -14.00 10.06 -12.47
N TRP A 317 -14.25 9.65 -11.22
CA TRP A 317 -13.34 9.86 -10.09
C TRP A 317 -11.96 9.27 -10.37
N GLU A 318 -11.91 7.99 -10.76
CA GLU A 318 -10.65 7.32 -11.09
C GLU A 318 -9.91 8.02 -12.23
N ARG A 319 -10.61 8.27 -13.34
CA ARG A 319 -10.01 8.94 -14.51
C ARG A 319 -9.39 10.27 -14.11
N THR A 320 -10.12 11.09 -13.35
CA THR A 320 -9.64 12.41 -12.93
C THR A 320 -8.38 12.31 -12.08
N LEU A 321 -8.37 11.43 -11.07
CA LEU A 321 -7.22 11.29 -10.17
C LEU A 321 -6.01 10.67 -10.87
N VAL A 322 -6.19 9.62 -11.71
CA VAL A 322 -5.06 9.02 -12.45
C VAL A 322 -4.45 10.04 -13.40
N VAL A 323 -5.25 10.76 -14.19
CA VAL A 323 -4.73 11.77 -15.12
C VAL A 323 -4.03 12.89 -14.35
N ALA A 324 -4.58 13.32 -13.23
CA ALA A 324 -4.01 14.39 -12.42
C ALA A 324 -2.72 13.97 -11.68
N ALA A 325 -2.61 12.72 -11.24
CA ALA A 325 -1.43 12.18 -10.56
C ALA A 325 -0.31 11.79 -11.52
N THR A 326 -0.64 11.42 -12.76
CA THR A 326 0.37 10.97 -13.76
C THR A 326 0.73 12.06 -14.78
N GLY A 327 -0.11 13.08 -14.94
CA GLY A 327 0.00 14.06 -16.02
C GLY A 327 -0.37 13.50 -17.40
N TRP A 328 -0.85 12.26 -17.48
CA TRP A 328 -1.12 11.57 -18.74
C TRP A 328 -2.56 11.82 -19.23
N GLY A 329 -2.78 13.00 -19.82
CA GLY A 329 -4.08 13.43 -20.35
C GLY A 329 -4.54 14.78 -19.78
N ALA A 330 -5.78 15.16 -20.08
CA ALA A 330 -6.42 16.35 -19.50
C ALA A 330 -7.34 15.95 -18.35
N ALA A 331 -7.00 16.39 -17.14
CA ALA A 331 -7.87 16.25 -15.98
C ALA A 331 -8.99 17.31 -16.03
N HIS A 332 -10.18 16.90 -15.63
CA HIS A 332 -11.36 17.77 -15.52
C HIS A 332 -12.00 17.57 -14.15
N GLY A 333 -12.86 18.50 -13.71
CA GLY A 333 -13.51 18.42 -12.41
C GLY A 333 -12.74 19.16 -11.29
N GLU A 334 -13.40 19.33 -10.15
CA GLU A 334 -12.87 20.09 -9.00
C GLU A 334 -11.60 19.47 -8.43
N GLN A 335 -11.54 18.13 -8.41
CA GLN A 335 -10.43 17.32 -7.90
C GLN A 335 -9.13 17.57 -8.67
N SER A 336 -9.21 17.98 -9.95
CA SER A 336 -8.04 18.28 -10.78
C SER A 336 -7.22 19.49 -10.32
N SER A 337 -7.72 20.24 -9.33
CA SER A 337 -7.08 21.43 -8.75
C SER A 337 -6.61 21.23 -7.31
N ASP A 338 -6.74 20.02 -6.75
CA ASP A 338 -6.34 19.72 -5.38
C ASP A 338 -4.82 19.94 -5.18
N PRO A 339 -4.39 20.68 -4.12
CA PRO A 339 -2.97 20.86 -3.81
C PRO A 339 -2.18 19.55 -3.65
N ALA A 340 -2.85 18.47 -3.23
CA ALA A 340 -2.26 17.14 -3.07
C ALA A 340 -1.74 16.55 -4.39
N LEU A 341 -2.25 17.01 -5.54
CA LEU A 341 -1.81 16.49 -6.84
C LEU A 341 -0.33 16.73 -7.11
N ALA A 342 0.24 17.82 -6.56
CA ALA A 342 1.66 18.09 -6.69
C ALA A 342 2.50 17.03 -5.98
N ILE A 343 2.11 16.65 -4.76
CA ILE A 343 2.81 15.59 -4.03
C ILE A 343 2.58 14.22 -4.66
N MET A 344 1.36 13.92 -5.12
CA MET A 344 1.07 12.68 -5.83
C MET A 344 1.92 12.52 -7.09
N ARG A 345 2.02 13.55 -7.95
CA ARG A 345 2.90 13.54 -9.14
C ARG A 345 4.35 13.30 -8.76
N HIS A 346 4.83 14.02 -7.73
CA HIS A 346 6.19 13.83 -7.22
C HIS A 346 6.44 12.37 -6.78
N LEU A 347 5.49 11.76 -6.08
CA LEU A 347 5.57 10.36 -5.63
C LEU A 347 5.57 9.39 -6.81
N VAL A 348 4.68 9.59 -7.79
CA VAL A 348 4.64 8.80 -9.02
C VAL A 348 5.97 8.86 -9.76
N ASP A 349 6.46 10.05 -10.05
CA ASP A 349 7.71 10.23 -10.78
C ASP A 349 8.90 9.64 -10.02
N SER A 350 8.96 9.87 -8.70
CA SER A 350 10.01 9.30 -7.85
C SER A 350 9.97 7.77 -7.83
N GLY A 351 8.78 7.19 -7.69
CA GLY A 351 8.57 5.75 -7.73
C GLY A 351 8.98 5.14 -9.06
N ARG A 352 8.63 5.79 -10.18
CA ARG A 352 9.04 5.38 -11.52
C ARG A 352 10.56 5.42 -11.70
N ARG A 353 11.23 6.51 -11.31
CA ARG A 353 12.70 6.60 -11.33
C ARG A 353 13.34 5.50 -10.51
N GLY A 354 12.81 5.23 -9.32
CA GLY A 354 13.25 4.15 -8.44
C GLY A 354 13.15 2.78 -9.12
N ARG A 355 11.99 2.48 -9.73
CA ARG A 355 11.74 1.23 -10.47
C ARG A 355 12.67 1.06 -11.67
N VAL A 356 12.84 2.09 -12.49
CA VAL A 356 13.81 2.07 -13.61
C VAL A 356 15.23 1.85 -13.08
N THR A 357 15.63 2.57 -12.03
CA THR A 357 16.98 2.47 -11.46
C THR A 357 17.27 1.08 -10.89
N ALA A 358 16.28 0.47 -10.23
CA ALA A 358 16.40 -0.89 -9.73
C ALA A 358 16.51 -1.90 -10.87
N ALA A 359 15.64 -1.81 -11.87
CA ALA A 359 15.58 -2.75 -13.00
C ALA A 359 16.76 -2.62 -13.98
N THR A 360 17.32 -1.41 -14.13
CA THR A 360 18.36 -1.09 -15.13
C THR A 360 19.64 -0.56 -14.48
N ARG A 361 19.97 -1.06 -13.28
CA ARG A 361 21.04 -0.55 -12.41
C ARG A 361 22.38 -0.31 -13.12
N LEU A 362 22.80 -1.20 -14.00
CA LEU A 362 24.06 -1.06 -14.74
C LEU A 362 24.00 0.07 -15.78
N THR A 363 22.88 0.20 -16.49
CA THR A 363 22.64 1.27 -17.46
C THR A 363 22.63 2.63 -16.77
N ILE A 364 21.87 2.79 -15.68
CA ILE A 364 21.83 4.05 -14.93
C ILE A 364 23.20 4.42 -14.37
N ARG A 365 23.95 3.44 -13.84
CA ARG A 365 25.34 3.68 -13.39
C ARG A 365 26.24 4.15 -14.53
N LEU A 366 26.14 3.53 -15.71
CA LEU A 366 26.92 3.94 -16.88
C LEU A 366 26.57 5.38 -17.28
N LEU A 367 25.28 5.70 -17.38
CA LEU A 367 24.81 7.05 -17.73
C LEU A 367 25.26 8.10 -16.69
N LEU A 368 25.18 7.79 -15.40
CA LEU A 368 25.64 8.70 -14.35
C LEU A 368 27.14 9.00 -14.48
N VAL A 369 27.95 7.97 -14.78
CA VAL A 369 29.40 8.12 -14.93
C VAL A 369 29.78 8.82 -16.24
N SER A 370 29.09 8.55 -17.34
CA SER A 370 29.42 9.10 -18.66
C SER A 370 28.82 10.47 -18.94
N ALA A 371 27.64 10.74 -18.41
CA ALA A 371 26.82 11.90 -18.76
C ALA A 371 26.62 12.89 -17.59
N GLY A 372 26.83 12.42 -16.36
CA GLY A 372 26.53 13.17 -15.15
C GLY A 372 25.05 13.11 -14.73
N ALA A 373 24.81 13.46 -13.46
CA ALA A 373 23.49 13.37 -12.84
C ALA A 373 22.43 14.24 -13.53
N GLU A 374 22.77 15.46 -13.93
CA GLU A 374 21.81 16.38 -14.57
C GLU A 374 21.26 15.84 -15.91
N VAL A 375 22.07 15.10 -16.66
CA VAL A 375 21.61 14.47 -17.91
C VAL A 375 20.66 13.32 -17.59
N VAL A 376 21.00 12.50 -16.60
CA VAL A 376 20.16 11.37 -16.15
C VAL A 376 18.81 11.88 -15.62
N ASP A 377 18.81 12.95 -14.83
CA ASP A 377 17.58 13.57 -14.34
C ASP A 377 16.69 14.06 -15.48
N ARG A 378 17.26 14.74 -16.49
CA ARG A 378 16.50 15.16 -17.68
C ARG A 378 15.97 13.97 -18.49
N LEU A 379 16.74 12.90 -18.63
CA LEU A 379 16.27 11.68 -19.30
C LEU A 379 15.08 11.06 -18.55
N PHE A 380 15.11 11.06 -17.22
CA PHE A 380 13.98 10.62 -16.41
C PHE A 380 12.76 11.52 -16.57
N ASP A 381 12.93 12.84 -16.54
CA ASP A 381 11.85 13.81 -16.76
C ASP A 381 11.18 13.57 -18.13
N ASP A 382 11.99 13.49 -19.20
CA ASP A 382 11.53 13.26 -20.57
C ASP A 382 10.82 11.90 -20.73
N TYR A 383 11.37 10.85 -20.12
CA TYR A 383 10.77 9.51 -20.13
C TYR A 383 9.41 9.51 -19.42
N CYS A 384 9.35 10.09 -18.21
CA CYS A 384 8.12 10.12 -17.43
C CYS A 384 7.03 10.92 -18.13
N ALA A 385 7.39 12.03 -18.78
CA ALA A 385 6.45 12.88 -19.53
C ALA A 385 5.93 12.23 -20.83
N SER A 386 6.67 11.29 -21.42
CA SER A 386 6.35 10.70 -22.73
C SER A 386 5.78 9.27 -22.67
N THR A 387 5.80 8.64 -21.51
CA THR A 387 5.34 7.26 -21.33
C THR A 387 4.43 7.13 -20.10
N PRO A 388 3.34 6.34 -20.17
CA PRO A 388 2.51 6.10 -19.01
C PRO A 388 3.26 5.23 -17.98
N PRO A 389 2.95 5.36 -16.68
CA PRO A 389 3.50 4.48 -15.67
C PRO A 389 3.17 3.01 -15.95
N SER A 390 4.07 2.13 -15.56
CA SER A 390 3.83 0.70 -15.36
C SER A 390 3.66 0.43 -13.86
N LEU A 391 3.03 -0.68 -13.50
CA LEU A 391 3.01 -1.17 -12.11
C LEU A 391 4.34 -1.89 -11.78
N TRP A 392 4.83 -2.70 -12.71
CA TRP A 392 5.96 -3.60 -12.47
C TRP A 392 7.30 -2.96 -12.80
N GLY A 393 8.28 -3.14 -11.90
CA GLY A 393 9.62 -2.59 -12.07
C GLY A 393 10.34 -3.14 -13.31
N HIS A 394 10.17 -4.42 -13.62
CA HIS A 394 10.72 -5.04 -14.83
C HIS A 394 10.19 -4.36 -16.10
N ASP A 395 8.87 -4.23 -16.23
CA ASP A 395 8.22 -3.62 -17.40
C ASP A 395 8.60 -2.14 -17.54
N GLU A 396 8.67 -1.39 -16.43
CA GLU A 396 9.12 0.00 -16.43
C GLU A 396 10.58 0.12 -16.91
N GLY A 397 11.45 -0.78 -16.43
CA GLY A 397 12.85 -0.84 -16.83
C GLY A 397 13.02 -1.15 -18.31
N MET A 398 12.31 -2.16 -18.83
CA MET A 398 12.36 -2.52 -20.25
C MET A 398 11.83 -1.39 -21.14
N ARG A 399 10.70 -0.76 -20.78
CA ARG A 399 10.17 0.41 -21.50
C ARG A 399 11.15 1.57 -21.52
N PHE A 400 11.87 1.82 -20.41
CA PHE A 400 12.90 2.85 -20.37
C PHE A 400 14.07 2.54 -21.31
N LEU A 401 14.52 1.28 -21.37
CA LEU A 401 15.59 0.87 -22.30
C LEU A 401 15.14 1.06 -23.76
N ASP A 402 13.96 0.56 -24.12
CA ASP A 402 13.40 0.72 -25.47
C ASP A 402 13.24 2.21 -25.84
N TRP A 403 12.80 3.03 -24.88
CA TRP A 403 12.65 4.47 -25.06
C TRP A 403 14.00 5.17 -25.28
N ILE A 404 15.04 4.82 -24.50
CA ILE A 404 16.40 5.33 -24.68
C ILE A 404 16.96 4.93 -26.05
N GLU A 405 16.78 3.69 -26.47
CA GLU A 405 17.26 3.20 -27.78
C GLU A 405 16.59 3.91 -28.95
N ALA A 406 15.34 4.35 -28.78
CA ALA A 406 14.60 5.11 -29.78
C ALA A 406 14.97 6.61 -29.83
N LEU A 407 15.76 7.13 -28.87
CA LEU A 407 16.18 8.53 -28.89
C LEU A 407 17.16 8.79 -30.05
N PRO A 408 17.07 9.96 -30.72
CA PRO A 408 18.09 10.40 -31.66
C PRO A 408 19.47 10.38 -31.01
N HIS A 409 20.50 9.88 -31.71
CA HIS A 409 21.87 9.80 -31.18
C HIS A 409 22.44 11.13 -30.64
N GLU A 410 21.90 12.27 -31.09
CA GLU A 410 22.26 13.61 -30.62
C GLU A 410 21.73 13.94 -29.22
N ARG A 411 20.68 13.23 -28.75
CA ARG A 411 20.10 13.35 -27.41
C ARG A 411 20.72 12.38 -26.40
N LEU A 412 21.47 11.38 -26.87
CA LEU A 412 22.20 10.47 -26.01
C LEU A 412 23.55 11.08 -25.60
N PRO A 413 23.93 10.99 -24.33
CA PRO A 413 25.25 11.44 -23.90
C PRO A 413 26.33 10.65 -24.65
N ARG A 414 27.24 11.36 -25.31
CA ARG A 414 28.37 10.74 -26.02
C ARG A 414 29.34 10.17 -25.01
N LEU A 415 29.65 8.87 -25.12
CA LEU A 415 30.80 8.23 -24.47
C LEU A 415 32.10 8.66 -25.19
N SER A 416 32.37 9.97 -25.26
CA SER A 416 33.63 10.52 -25.77
C SER A 416 33.63 12.04 -25.56
N ASP A 417 34.32 12.50 -24.52
CA ASP A 417 35.67 13.08 -24.67
C ASP A 417 36.54 12.67 -23.46
#